data_AF-A0A956LX28-F1
#
_entry.id   AF-A0A956LX28-F1
#
_cell.length_a   1.000
_cell.length_b   1.000
_cell.length_c   1.000
_cell.angle_alpha   90.00
_cell.angle_beta   90.00
_cell.angle_gamma   90.00
#
_symmetry.space_group_name_H-M   'P 1'
#
loop_
_entity.id
_entity.type
_entity.pdbx_description
1 polymer ?
#
loop_
_entity_poly.entity_id
_entity_poly.type
_entity_poly.pdbx_seq_one_letter_code
_entity_poly.pdbx_strand_id
1 'polypeptide(L)'
;MSDETSTLQLTDEAGNFRDVRSKYEFVVAASREAERLNEYYRNHSIQNDVKVTSEAVLRLRDGRSRAIYEEPKPVEEESRKESTYFFGP
;
A
#
# COMPACT_ATOMS: atom_id res chain seq x y z
N MET A 1 -3.17 43.20 -7.99
CA MET A 1 -1.97 42.37 -7.74
C MET A 1 -2.45 41.29 -6.80
N SER A 2 -2.66 40.08 -7.33
CA SER A 2 -3.37 39.00 -6.64
C SER A 2 -2.37 37.90 -6.29
N ASP A 3 -2.48 37.43 -5.06
CA ASP A 3 -1.71 36.39 -4.41
C ASP A 3 -1.73 35.05 -5.16
N GLU A 4 -0.56 34.43 -5.35
CA GLU A 4 -0.46 32.99 -5.61
C GLU A 4 0.73 32.43 -4.82
N THR A 5 0.61 32.45 -3.49
CA THR A 5 1.36 31.51 -2.67
C THR A 5 0.78 30.12 -2.94
N SER A 6 1.38 29.38 -3.87
CA SER A 6 1.13 27.95 -4.05
C SER A 6 1.61 27.19 -2.81
N THR A 7 0.81 27.23 -1.75
CA THR A 7 0.80 26.21 -0.71
C THR A 7 0.50 24.88 -1.39
N LEU A 8 1.56 24.14 -1.69
CA LEU A 8 1.51 22.69 -1.91
C LEU A 8 0.80 22.09 -0.71
N GLN A 9 -0.51 21.85 -0.85
CA GLN A 9 -1.26 20.98 0.03
C GLN A 9 -0.67 19.58 -0.12
N LEU A 10 0.34 19.28 0.70
CA LEU A 10 0.69 17.91 1.03
C LEU A 10 -0.55 17.33 1.69
N THR A 11 -1.29 16.51 0.94
CA THR A 11 -2.37 15.72 1.50
C THR A 11 -1.74 14.82 2.57
N ASP A 12 -2.04 15.12 3.83
CA ASP A 12 -1.69 14.34 5.03
C ASP A 12 -2.45 12.99 5.05
N GLU A 13 -2.53 12.28 3.93
CA GLU A 13 -3.03 10.90 3.90
C GLU A 13 -1.93 9.90 4.27
N ALA A 14 -1.03 10.28 5.18
CA ALA A 14 -0.26 9.30 5.92
C ALA A 14 -1.22 8.62 6.91
N GLY A 15 -1.96 7.61 6.43
CA GLY A 15 -2.81 6.77 7.26
C GLY A 15 -2.04 6.34 8.51
N ASN A 16 -2.57 6.67 9.68
CA ASN A 16 -1.84 6.55 10.92
C ASN A 16 -1.63 5.07 11.22
N PHE A 17 -0.41 4.64 11.54
CA PHE A 17 -0.09 3.23 11.79
C PHE A 17 -0.94 2.60 12.90
N ARG A 18 -1.44 3.42 13.83
CA ARG A 18 -2.37 3.01 14.89
C ARG A 18 -3.70 2.46 14.35
N ASP A 19 -4.00 2.69 13.08
CA ASP A 19 -5.21 2.23 12.41
C ASP A 19 -5.07 0.83 11.81
N VAL A 20 -3.86 0.24 11.81
CA VAL A 20 -3.63 -1.15 11.35
C VAL A 20 -4.32 -2.12 12.31
N ARG A 21 -5.44 -2.70 11.87
CA ARG A 21 -6.37 -3.47 12.72
C ARG A 21 -5.94 -4.92 12.89
N SER A 22 -5.02 -5.40 12.05
CA SER A 22 -4.65 -6.82 11.96
C SER A 22 -3.16 -7.05 11.73
N LYS A 23 -2.64 -8.17 12.24
CA LYS A 23 -1.28 -8.64 11.95
C LYS A 23 -1.03 -8.87 10.46
N TYR A 24 -2.07 -9.20 9.69
CA TYR A 24 -1.95 -9.42 8.24
C TYR A 24 -1.86 -8.10 7.50
N GLU A 25 -2.69 -7.14 7.87
CA GLU A 25 -2.66 -5.77 7.36
C GLU A 25 -1.29 -5.12 7.60
N PHE A 26 -0.73 -5.34 8.79
CA PHE A 26 0.64 -4.91 9.13
C PHE A 26 1.67 -5.44 8.13
N VAL A 27 1.62 -6.74 7.83
CA VAL A 27 2.57 -7.39 6.91
C VAL A 27 2.39 -6.86 5.49
N VAL A 28 1.17 -6.68 5.02
CA VAL A 28 0.91 -6.14 3.68
C VAL A 28 1.40 -4.70 3.56
N ALA A 29 1.11 -3.86 4.55
CA ALA A 29 1.61 -2.48 4.60
C ALA A 29 3.15 -2.45 4.61
N ALA A 30 3.79 -3.32 5.40
CA ALA A 30 5.25 -3.40 5.50
C ALA A 30 5.90 -3.83 4.20
N SER A 31 5.29 -4.79 3.50
CA SER A 31 5.76 -5.22 2.19
C SER A 31 5.66 -4.10 1.15
N ARG A 32 4.53 -3.37 1.11
CA ARG A 32 4.35 -2.22 0.20
C ARG A 32 5.36 -1.11 0.47
N GLU A 33 5.58 -0.75 1.73
CA GLU A 33 6.57 0.27 2.09
C GLU A 33 7.99 -0.21 1.76
N ALA A 34 8.30 -1.49 1.93
CA ALA A 34 9.60 -2.05 1.55
C ALA A 34 9.84 -2.00 0.03
N GLU A 35 8.83 -2.29 -0.79
CA GLU A 35 8.91 -2.17 -2.25
C GLU A 35 9.19 -0.71 -2.65
N ARG A 36 8.44 0.24 -2.06
CA ARG A 36 8.63 1.68 -2.30
C ARG A 36 10.04 2.15 -1.94
N LEU A 37 10.58 1.70 -0.80
CA LEU A 37 11.95 2.03 -0.37
C LEU A 37 13.00 1.41 -1.28
N ASN A 38 12.81 0.15 -1.68
CA ASN A 38 13.75 -0.55 -2.56
C ASN A 38 13.83 0.13 -3.92
N GLU A 39 12.70 0.52 -4.51
CA GLU A 39 12.66 1.28 -5.76
C GLU A 39 13.33 2.65 -5.60
N TYR A 40 13.03 3.37 -4.50
CA TYR A 40 13.67 4.64 -4.20
C TYR A 40 15.20 4.51 -4.09
N TYR A 41 15.72 3.52 -3.36
CA TYR A 41 17.16 3.31 -3.21
C TYR A 41 17.83 2.92 -4.51
N ARG A 42 17.19 2.07 -5.32
CA ARG A 42 17.70 1.72 -6.66
C ARG A 42 17.82 2.94 -7.56
N ASN A 43 16.79 3.79 -7.57
CA ASN A 43 16.76 4.97 -8.44
C ASN A 43 17.73 6.07 -8.01
N HIS A 44 18.12 6.10 -6.73
CA HIS A 44 19.03 7.11 -6.17
C HIS A 44 20.43 6.55 -5.84
N SER A 45 20.72 5.31 -6.22
CA SER A 45 22.00 4.63 -5.93
C SER A 45 22.39 4.66 -4.44
N ILE A 46 21.40 4.60 -3.55
CA ILE A 46 21.63 4.65 -2.11
C ILE A 46 22.01 3.23 -1.64
N GLN A 47 23.20 3.10 -1.07
CA GLN A 47 23.57 1.91 -0.31
C GLN A 47 23.08 2.08 1.13
N ASN A 48 22.25 1.14 1.57
CA ASN A 48 21.70 1.11 2.90
C ASN A 48 22.26 -0.10 3.65
N ASP A 49 22.79 0.12 4.84
CA ASP A 49 23.37 -0.93 5.69
C ASP A 49 22.30 -1.82 6.32
N VAL A 50 21.04 -1.37 6.33
CA VAL A 50 19.90 -2.08 6.91
C VAL A 50 19.07 -2.74 5.81
N LYS A 51 18.55 -3.95 6.09
CA LYS A 51 17.59 -4.60 5.20
C LYS A 51 16.35 -3.71 5.04
N VAL A 52 15.98 -3.44 3.79
CA VAL A 52 14.84 -2.59 3.43
C VAL A 52 13.54 -3.00 4.13
N THR A 53 13.32 -4.31 4.31
CA THR A 53 12.17 -4.84 5.04
C THR A 53 12.18 -4.49 6.53
N SER A 54 13.35 -4.45 7.16
CA SER A 54 13.49 -4.04 8.56
C SER A 54 13.24 -2.55 8.73
N GLU A 55 13.72 -1.74 7.79
CA GLU A 55 13.44 -0.30 7.78
C GLU A 55 11.95 0.00 7.56
N ALA A 56 11.30 -0.70 6.62
CA ALA A 56 9.86 -0.53 6.37
C ALA A 56 9.02 -0.83 7.62
N VAL A 57 9.36 -1.89 8.36
CA VAL A 57 8.73 -2.24 9.64
C VAL A 57 8.89 -1.12 10.68
N LEU A 58 10.08 -0.53 10.79
CA LEU A 58 10.33 0.59 11.70
C LEU A 58 9.55 1.84 11.29
N ARG A 59 9.56 2.18 10.00
CA ARG A 59 8.79 3.33 9.48
C ARG A 59 7.30 3.17 9.72
N LEU A 60 6.76 1.97 9.56
CA LEU A 60 5.37 1.70 9.94
C LEU A 60 5.14 1.94 11.43
N ARG A 61 5.92 1.30 12.31
CA ARG A 61 5.76 1.45 13.76
C ARG A 61 5.80 2.91 14.23
N ASP A 62 6.64 3.71 13.60
CA ASP A 62 6.82 5.12 13.92
C ASP A 62 5.80 6.05 13.24
N GLY A 63 4.85 5.53 12.45
CA GLY A 63 3.88 6.33 11.69
C GLY A 63 4.52 7.15 10.55
N ARG A 64 5.71 6.75 10.09
CA ARG A 64 6.47 7.40 9.00
C ARG A 64 6.32 6.70 7.64
N SER A 65 5.52 5.64 7.59
CA SER A 65 5.19 4.94 6.34
C SER A 65 4.40 5.84 5.41
N ARG A 66 4.74 5.83 4.12
CA ARG A 66 3.95 6.50 3.08
C ARG A 66 3.06 5.52 2.31
N ALA A 67 3.24 4.22 2.52
CA ALA A 67 2.35 3.21 1.96
C ALA A 67 1.06 3.14 2.78
N ILE A 68 -0.07 3.42 2.11
CA ILE A 68 -1.41 3.22 2.64
C ILE A 68 -1.83 1.77 2.36
N TYR A 69 -2.39 1.10 3.37
CA TYR A 69 -3.08 -0.16 3.14
C TYR A 69 -4.44 0.13 2.51
N GLU A 70 -4.66 -0.41 1.32
CA GLU A 70 -5.96 -0.41 0.67
C GLU A 70 -6.52 -1.82 0.77
N GLU A 71 -7.69 -1.95 1.39
CA GLU A 71 -8.39 -3.22 1.47
C GLU A 71 -8.71 -3.70 0.05
N PRO A 72 -8.32 -4.93 -0.34
CA PRO A 72 -8.62 -5.44 -1.66
C PRO A 72 -10.14 -5.47 -1.82
N LYS A 73 -10.66 -4.68 -2.76
CA LYS A 73 -12.07 -4.74 -3.12
C LYS A 73 -12.39 -6.19 -3.51
N PRO A 74 -13.47 -6.79 -2.99
CA PRO A 74 -13.87 -8.11 -3.43
C PRO A 74 -14.04 -8.04 -4.95
N VAL A 75 -13.28 -8.85 -5.68
CA VAL A 75 -13.50 -9.05 -7.10
C VAL A 75 -14.91 -9.63 -7.18
N GLU A 76 -15.85 -8.90 -7.79
CA GLU A 76 -17.17 -9.43 -8.08
C GLU A 76 -16.96 -10.74 -8.83
N GLU A 77 -17.24 -11.88 -8.18
CA GLU A 77 -17.22 -13.18 -8.83
C GLU A 77 -18.21 -13.06 -9.99
N GLU A 78 -17.69 -12.92 -11.22
CA GLU A 78 -18.50 -13.13 -12.41
C GLU A 78 -19.18 -14.48 -12.22
N SER A 79 -20.48 -14.44 -11.98
CA SER A 79 -21.31 -15.62 -11.81
C SER A 79 -20.97 -16.56 -12.95
N ARG A 80 -20.31 -17.68 -12.65
CA ARG A 80 -20.08 -18.74 -13.64
C ARG A 80 -21.46 -19.06 -14.18
N LYS A 81 -21.74 -18.67 -15.42
CA LYS A 81 -22.97 -19.05 -16.11
C LYS A 81 -22.86 -20.57 -16.28
N GLU A 82 -23.41 -21.31 -15.32
CA GLU A 82 -23.64 -22.73 -15.48
C GLU A 82 -24.54 -22.88 -16.70
N SER A 83 -23.95 -23.27 -17.82
CA SER A 83 -24.69 -23.70 -18.99
C SER A 83 -25.31 -25.05 -18.65
N THR A 84 -26.54 -25.02 -18.12
CA THR A 84 -27.34 -26.23 -17.93
C THR A 84 -27.62 -26.83 -19.31
N TYR A 85 -26.82 -27.82 -19.73
CA TYR A 85 -27.11 -28.64 -20.89
C TYR A 85 -28.24 -29.62 -20.54
N PHE A 86 -29.45 -29.32 -21.00
CA PHE A 86 -30.53 -30.29 -21.02
C PHE A 86 -30.27 -31.28 -22.18
N PHE A 87 -29.75 -32.46 -21.86
CA PHE A 87 -29.82 -33.60 -22.77
C PHE A 87 -31.05 -34.43 -22.38
N GLY A 88 -32.10 -34.36 -23.20
CA GLY A 88 -33.28 -35.22 -23.06
C GLY A 88 -33.07 -36.60 -23.70
N PRO A 89 -33.84 -37.59 -23.23
CA PRO A 89 -34.59 -38.49 -24.11
C PRO A 89 -36.10 -38.23 -24.04
#